data_AF-A0A7V3DLW9-F1
#
_entry.id   AF-A0A7V3DLW9-F1
#
_cell.length_a   1.000
_cell.length_b   1.000
_cell.length_c   1.000
_cell.angle_alpha   90.00
_cell.angle_beta   90.00
_cell.angle_gamma   90.00
#
_symmetry.space_group_name_H-M   'P 1'
#
loop_
_entity.id
_entity.type
_entity.pdbx_description
1 polymer ?
#
loop_
_entity_poly.entity_id
_entity_poly.type
_entity_poly.pdbx_seq_one_letter_code
_entity_poly.pdbx_strand_id
1 'polypeptide(L)'
;MKDSEEVFSSIETLLEALEANQYITDNSLATVIYLAYHMKRPLFLEGEPGVGKTEVALVLSRILGTRLIRLQCYEGLDAASALYEWNYPKQLLRIRMEEQCRKHPDEIGQVIYTEPYLIKRPLLEAIQSSEEKSPVLLIDELDRADEEFEAFLLEILSDFQISIPEIGTLKATHRPMVVLTSNRTREVHEALKRRCLYHWIDYPDPEKEMRILRARVPGIQETLAAQVVRFIERLRGEDFFKRPGISETLDWVEALVKLNRYHLDPPTVEQTLGCLLKYREDIQRFRLGIWADPLEQARLLQPNLTSGQAEG
;
A
#
# COMPACT_ATOMS: atom_id res chain seq x y z
N MET A 1 18.15 10.74 12.12
CA MET A 1 16.75 10.82 11.67
C MET A 1 16.30 12.24 11.94
N LYS A 2 15.80 12.95 10.92
CA LYS A 2 15.16 14.26 11.14
C LYS A 2 13.98 14.07 12.10
N ASP A 3 13.72 15.07 12.93
CA ASP A 3 12.56 15.01 13.82
C ASP A 3 11.28 14.94 12.98
N SER A 4 10.24 14.26 13.45
CA SER A 4 9.00 14.11 12.66
C SER A 4 8.41 15.47 12.28
N GLU A 5 8.56 16.46 13.15
CA GLU A 5 8.14 17.85 12.92
C GLU A 5 8.98 18.56 11.84
N GLU A 6 10.27 18.20 11.68
CA GLU A 6 11.11 18.78 10.64
C GLU A 6 10.73 18.27 9.25
N VAL A 7 10.41 16.98 9.12
CA VAL A 7 10.04 16.38 7.83
C VAL A 7 8.72 16.94 7.32
N PHE A 8 7.74 17.08 8.22
CA PHE A 8 6.43 17.62 7.93
C PHE A 8 6.36 19.14 8.11
N SER A 9 7.48 19.86 8.08
CA SER A 9 7.50 21.33 8.16
C SER A 9 7.05 22.01 6.87
N SER A 10 7.31 21.38 5.71
CA SER A 10 6.90 21.86 4.40
C SER A 10 6.62 20.69 3.45
N ILE A 11 5.98 20.98 2.31
CA ILE A 11 5.72 19.98 1.27
C ILE A 11 7.04 19.57 0.58
N GLU A 12 7.96 20.51 0.41
CA GLU A 12 9.28 20.29 -0.22
C GLU A 12 10.14 19.34 0.62
N THR A 13 10.21 19.56 1.93
CA THR A 13 10.95 18.66 2.85
C THR A 13 10.34 17.26 2.90
N LEU A 14 9.01 17.15 2.78
CA LEU A 14 8.33 15.88 2.71
C LEU A 14 8.64 15.13 1.40
N LEU A 15 8.67 15.83 0.27
CA LEU A 15 9.07 15.24 -1.01
C LEU A 15 10.50 14.70 -0.96
N GLU A 16 11.45 15.47 -0.45
CA GLU A 16 12.82 15.00 -0.27
C GLU A 16 12.89 13.75 0.62
N ALA A 17 12.10 13.71 1.70
CA ALA A 17 12.05 12.56 2.60
C ALA A 17 11.42 11.32 1.94
N LEU A 18 10.39 11.49 1.11
CA LEU A 18 9.78 10.42 0.33
C LEU A 18 10.76 9.87 -0.70
N GLU A 19 11.46 10.75 -1.43
CA GLU A 19 12.47 10.35 -2.41
C GLU A 19 13.67 9.63 -1.77
N ALA A 20 14.14 10.12 -0.61
CA ALA A 20 15.18 9.45 0.17
C ALA A 20 14.78 8.03 0.61
N ASN A 21 13.48 7.77 0.76
CA ASN A 21 12.91 6.44 1.05
C ASN A 21 12.45 5.70 -0.22
N GLN A 22 12.96 6.09 -1.40
CA GLN A 22 12.70 5.45 -2.70
C GLN A 22 11.21 5.46 -3.10
N TYR A 23 10.47 6.48 -2.66
CA TYR A 23 9.09 6.73 -3.09
C TYR A 23 9.03 8.04 -3.88
N ILE A 24 9.03 7.91 -5.20
CA ILE A 24 8.94 9.06 -6.09
C ILE A 24 7.49 9.43 -6.28
N THR A 25 7.14 10.64 -5.88
CA THR A 25 5.78 11.16 -6.02
C THR A 25 5.77 12.58 -6.56
N ASP A 26 4.58 13.05 -6.91
CA ASP A 26 4.31 14.40 -7.35
C ASP A 26 3.78 15.27 -6.19
N ASN A 27 3.77 16.58 -6.42
CA ASN A 27 3.33 17.56 -5.44
C ASN A 27 1.91 17.30 -4.92
N SER A 28 1.01 16.73 -5.73
CA SER A 28 -0.38 16.57 -5.32
C SER A 28 -0.52 15.52 -4.22
N LEU A 29 0.05 14.32 -4.37
CA LEU A 29 0.06 13.30 -3.32
C LEU A 29 0.84 13.78 -2.07
N ALA A 30 1.99 14.43 -2.25
CA ALA A 30 2.74 14.97 -1.12
C ALA A 30 1.94 16.01 -0.32
N THR A 31 1.17 16.87 -1.00
CA THR A 31 0.28 17.84 -0.35
C THR A 31 -0.81 17.15 0.47
N VAL A 32 -1.46 16.12 -0.09
CA VAL A 32 -2.52 15.41 0.64
C VAL A 32 -1.96 14.65 1.85
N ILE A 33 -0.77 14.04 1.73
CA ILE A 33 -0.06 13.40 2.84
C ILE A 33 0.27 14.42 3.94
N TYR A 34 0.81 15.58 3.54
CA TYR A 34 1.11 16.68 4.46
C TYR A 34 -0.14 17.13 5.23
N LEU A 35 -1.25 17.35 4.52
CA LEU A 35 -2.52 17.73 5.13
C LEU A 35 -3.08 16.63 6.04
N ALA A 36 -2.96 15.35 5.66
CA ALA A 36 -3.43 14.23 6.48
C ALA A 36 -2.70 14.18 7.83
N TYR A 37 -1.39 14.40 7.82
CA TYR A 37 -0.56 14.47 9.02
C TYR A 37 -0.99 15.62 9.95
N HIS A 38 -1.06 16.85 9.44
CA HIS A 38 -1.38 18.03 10.24
C HIS A 38 -2.83 18.10 10.71
N MET A 39 -3.78 17.68 9.87
CA MET A 39 -5.20 17.67 10.22
C MET A 39 -5.61 16.45 11.04
N LYS A 40 -4.71 15.47 11.23
CA LYS A 40 -4.99 14.19 11.90
C LYS A 40 -6.21 13.49 11.29
N ARG A 41 -6.30 13.51 9.96
CA ARG A 41 -7.39 12.88 9.19
C ARG A 41 -6.86 11.66 8.44
N PRO A 42 -7.67 10.59 8.29
CA PRO A 42 -7.29 9.45 7.49
C PRO A 42 -7.03 9.85 6.03
N LEU A 43 -6.01 9.26 5.42
CA LEU A 43 -5.71 9.36 4.00
C LEU A 43 -6.38 8.20 3.26
N PHE A 44 -7.16 8.47 2.22
CA PHE A 44 -7.76 7.45 1.37
C PHE A 44 -7.20 7.53 -0.04
N LEU A 45 -6.49 6.46 -0.43
CA LEU A 45 -5.82 6.31 -1.71
C LEU A 45 -6.60 5.33 -2.58
N GLU A 46 -7.27 5.85 -3.60
CA GLU A 46 -7.84 5.04 -4.69
C GLU A 46 -6.89 5.09 -5.89
N GLY A 47 -6.94 4.08 -6.75
CA GLY A 47 -6.14 4.08 -7.96
C GLY A 47 -6.00 2.70 -8.58
N GLU A 48 -5.20 2.63 -9.62
CA GLU A 48 -4.96 1.41 -10.38
C GLU A 48 -4.11 0.38 -9.59
N PRO A 49 -4.24 -0.93 -9.84
CA PRO A 49 -3.40 -1.93 -9.19
C PRO A 49 -1.91 -1.70 -9.48
N GLY A 50 -1.05 -1.87 -8.46
CA GLY A 50 0.40 -1.80 -8.67
C GLY A 50 0.98 -0.38 -8.85
N VAL A 51 0.24 0.68 -8.53
CA VAL A 51 0.74 2.08 -8.56
C VAL A 51 1.40 2.55 -7.25
N GLY A 52 1.56 1.66 -6.26
CA GLY A 52 2.26 1.97 -5.00
C GLY A 52 1.40 2.58 -3.89
N LYS A 53 0.07 2.38 -3.90
CA LYS A 53 -0.83 2.84 -2.81
C LYS A 53 -0.42 2.31 -1.43
N THR A 54 -0.20 1.00 -1.34
CA THR A 54 0.21 0.31 -0.10
C THR A 54 1.61 0.74 0.36
N GLU A 55 2.51 1.04 -0.59
CA GLU A 55 3.88 1.48 -0.30
C GLU A 55 3.93 2.83 0.41
N VAL A 56 2.93 3.70 0.21
CA VAL A 56 2.82 5.00 0.91
C VAL A 56 2.86 4.80 2.43
N ALA A 57 2.04 3.88 2.96
CA ALA A 57 1.99 3.64 4.41
C ALA A 57 3.31 3.09 4.94
N LEU A 58 3.96 2.20 4.18
CA LEU A 58 5.27 1.65 4.54
C LEU A 58 6.33 2.75 4.61
N VAL A 59 6.38 3.62 3.61
CA VAL A 59 7.33 4.72 3.55
C VAL A 59 7.06 5.73 4.67
N LEU A 60 5.80 6.06 4.95
CA LEU A 60 5.44 6.94 6.06
C LEU A 60 5.89 6.38 7.42
N SER A 61 5.74 5.06 7.64
CA SER A 61 6.21 4.43 8.87
C SER A 61 7.73 4.53 9.04
N ARG A 62 8.50 4.44 7.94
CA ARG A 62 9.96 4.62 7.93
C ARG A 62 10.35 6.06 8.18
N ILE A 63 9.67 7.01 7.56
CA ILE A 63 9.91 8.46 7.74
C ILE A 63 9.65 8.89 9.18
N LEU A 64 8.53 8.48 9.76
CA LEU A 64 8.16 8.80 11.14
C LEU A 64 8.98 7.99 12.16
N GLY A 65 9.61 6.89 11.71
CA GLY A 65 10.32 5.94 12.55
C GLY A 65 9.37 5.29 13.57
N THR A 66 8.21 4.85 13.10
CA THR A 66 7.15 4.22 13.91
C THR A 66 6.74 2.88 13.33
N ARG A 67 6.01 2.10 14.12
CA ARG A 67 5.51 0.80 13.66
C ARG A 67 4.43 0.95 12.59
N LEU A 68 4.52 0.13 11.55
CA LEU A 68 3.43 -0.10 10.60
C LEU A 68 2.54 -1.23 11.12
N ILE A 69 1.26 -0.95 11.29
CA ILE A 69 0.23 -1.94 11.61
C ILE A 69 -0.63 -2.09 10.36
N ARG A 70 -0.77 -3.33 9.87
CA ARG A 70 -1.52 -3.63 8.65
C ARG A 70 -2.77 -4.43 8.98
N LEU A 71 -3.90 -3.93 8.50
CA LEU A 71 -5.16 -4.64 8.39
C LEU A 71 -5.44 -4.90 6.92
N GLN A 72 -5.45 -6.16 6.52
CA GLN A 72 -5.81 -6.57 5.16
C GLN A 72 -7.32 -6.81 5.10
N CYS A 73 -8.01 -6.13 4.19
CA CYS A 73 -9.42 -6.38 3.92
C CYS A 73 -9.60 -7.50 2.88
N TYR A 74 -10.60 -8.34 3.13
CA TYR A 74 -11.04 -9.44 2.29
C TYR A 74 -12.49 -9.78 2.64
N GLU A 75 -13.15 -10.53 1.76
CA GLU A 75 -14.56 -10.91 1.92
C GLU A 75 -14.76 -11.79 3.16
N GLY A 76 -15.73 -11.46 4.02
CA GLY A 76 -15.95 -12.15 5.28
C GLY A 76 -14.97 -11.78 6.40
N LEU A 77 -14.21 -10.68 6.26
CA LEU A 77 -13.47 -10.10 7.39
C LEU A 77 -14.45 -9.61 8.46
N ASP A 78 -14.34 -10.17 9.67
CA ASP A 78 -15.20 -9.83 10.79
C ASP A 78 -14.53 -8.87 11.78
N ALA A 79 -15.36 -8.27 12.65
CA ALA A 79 -14.89 -7.36 13.68
C ALA A 79 -13.93 -8.03 14.67
N ALA A 80 -14.10 -9.33 14.96
CA ALA A 80 -13.24 -10.07 15.89
C ALA A 80 -11.81 -10.16 15.35
N SER A 81 -11.63 -10.53 14.07
CA SER A 81 -10.32 -10.64 13.42
C SER A 81 -9.62 -9.29 13.25
N ALA A 82 -10.39 -8.19 13.19
CA ALA A 82 -9.85 -6.84 13.03
C ALA A 82 -9.57 -6.13 14.37
N LEU A 83 -10.40 -6.35 15.40
CA LEU A 83 -10.31 -5.68 16.70
C LEU A 83 -9.57 -6.49 17.76
N TYR A 84 -10.18 -7.59 18.21
CA TYR A 84 -9.68 -8.39 19.31
C TYR A 84 -10.38 -9.74 19.37
N GLU A 85 -9.69 -10.70 19.96
CA GLU A 85 -10.26 -11.98 20.35
C GLU A 85 -9.87 -12.30 21.79
N TRP A 86 -10.74 -12.99 22.50
CA TRP A 86 -10.41 -13.54 23.81
C TRP A 86 -9.65 -14.87 23.63
N ASN A 87 -8.54 -15.02 24.34
CA ASN A 87 -7.79 -16.28 24.36
C ASN A 87 -8.50 -17.33 25.23
N TYR A 88 -9.54 -17.94 24.68
CA TYR A 88 -10.34 -18.95 25.38
C TYR A 88 -9.52 -20.12 25.92
N PRO A 89 -8.52 -20.69 25.20
CA PRO A 89 -7.66 -21.74 25.75
C PRO A 89 -6.92 -21.30 27.03
N LYS A 90 -6.37 -20.09 27.03
CA LYS A 90 -5.66 -19.53 28.19
C LYS A 90 -6.62 -19.22 29.34
N GLN A 91 -7.83 -18.72 29.04
CA GLN A 91 -8.90 -18.52 30.02
C GLN A 91 -9.31 -19.85 30.67
N LEU A 92 -9.56 -20.88 29.87
CA LEU A 92 -9.96 -22.20 30.37
C LEU A 92 -8.87 -22.84 31.24
N LEU A 93 -7.60 -22.71 30.85
CA LEU A 93 -6.48 -23.17 31.68
C LEU A 93 -6.46 -22.44 33.03
N ARG A 94 -6.66 -21.11 33.03
CA ARG A 94 -6.74 -20.32 34.27
C ARG A 94 -7.90 -20.77 35.16
N ILE A 95 -9.08 -20.95 34.59
CA ILE A 95 -10.27 -21.43 35.31
C ILE A 95 -9.97 -22.76 36.00
N ARG A 96 -9.43 -23.74 35.27
CA ARG A 96 -9.07 -25.06 35.84
C ARG A 96 -8.04 -24.98 36.96
N MET A 97 -7.05 -24.10 36.85
CA MET A 97 -6.06 -23.89 37.91
C MET A 97 -6.68 -23.24 39.16
N GLU A 98 -7.61 -22.30 38.99
CA GLU A 98 -8.26 -21.61 40.12
C GLU A 98 -9.37 -22.42 40.79
N GLU A 99 -10.06 -23.30 40.06
CA GLU A 99 -10.99 -24.29 40.62
C GLU A 99 -10.28 -25.25 41.58
N GLN A 100 -9.06 -25.67 41.25
CA GLN A 100 -8.23 -26.49 42.14
C GLN A 100 -7.87 -25.77 43.45
N CYS A 101 -7.86 -24.43 43.44
CA CYS A 101 -7.63 -23.59 44.60
C CYS A 101 -8.91 -23.20 45.36
N ARG A 102 -10.09 -23.74 45.00
CA ARG A 102 -11.40 -23.47 45.64
C ARG A 102 -11.80 -21.98 45.70
N LYS A 103 -11.45 -21.18 44.68
CA LYS A 103 -11.93 -19.80 44.58
C LYS A 103 -13.43 -19.73 44.23
N HIS A 104 -14.10 -18.64 44.60
CA HIS A 104 -15.51 -18.43 44.26
C HIS A 104 -15.66 -18.16 42.75
N PRO A 105 -16.70 -18.69 42.07
CA PRO A 105 -16.88 -18.50 40.63
C PRO A 105 -16.87 -17.04 40.15
N ASP A 106 -17.38 -16.11 40.97
CA ASP A 106 -17.42 -14.68 40.65
C ASP A 106 -16.02 -14.04 40.61
N GLU A 107 -15.10 -14.52 41.44
CA GLU A 107 -13.71 -14.04 41.44
C GLU A 107 -12.97 -14.52 40.17
N ILE A 108 -13.30 -15.73 39.70
CA ILE A 108 -12.71 -16.30 38.48
C ILE A 108 -13.19 -15.52 37.24
N GLY A 109 -14.47 -15.15 37.20
CA GLY A 109 -15.07 -14.36 36.11
C GLY A 109 -14.40 -12.99 35.92
N GLN A 110 -14.03 -12.31 37.01
CA GLN A 110 -13.34 -11.01 36.91
C GLN A 110 -11.89 -11.14 36.41
N VAL A 111 -11.23 -12.28 36.63
CA VAL A 111 -9.83 -12.48 36.25
C VAL A 111 -9.67 -12.83 34.77
N ILE A 112 -10.62 -13.57 34.19
CA ILE A 112 -10.52 -14.06 32.81
C ILE A 112 -10.76 -12.99 31.75
N TYR A 113 -11.50 -11.93 32.06
CA TYR A 113 -11.75 -10.79 31.17
C TYR A 113 -10.80 -9.62 31.46
N THR A 114 -9.50 -9.91 31.41
CA THR A 114 -8.44 -8.93 31.64
C THR A 114 -7.49 -8.88 30.46
N GLU A 115 -6.76 -7.76 30.31
CA GLU A 115 -5.80 -7.52 29.22
C GLU A 115 -4.85 -8.70 28.91
N PRO A 116 -4.34 -9.50 29.89
CA PRO A 116 -3.51 -10.67 29.60
C PRO A 116 -4.16 -11.79 28.76
N TYR A 117 -5.49 -11.81 28.65
CA TYR A 117 -6.25 -12.77 27.86
C TYR A 117 -6.79 -12.17 26.56
N LEU A 118 -6.64 -10.86 26.38
CA LEU A 118 -7.10 -10.14 25.20
C LEU A 118 -6.03 -10.20 24.11
N ILE A 119 -6.34 -10.89 23.01
CA ILE A 119 -5.50 -10.90 21.82
C ILE A 119 -5.84 -9.64 21.03
N LYS A 120 -4.94 -8.66 21.03
CA LYS A 120 -5.09 -7.42 20.27
C LYS A 120 -4.89 -7.74 18.78
N ARG A 121 -5.87 -7.35 17.94
CA ARG A 121 -5.77 -7.40 16.48
C ARG A 121 -5.43 -6.00 15.94
N PRO A 122 -5.20 -5.82 14.63
CA PRO A 122 -4.63 -4.58 14.08
C PRO A 122 -5.29 -3.28 14.54
N LEU A 123 -6.62 -3.22 14.63
CA LEU A 123 -7.33 -1.99 15.02
C LEU A 123 -7.13 -1.66 16.50
N LEU A 124 -7.26 -2.65 17.39
CA LEU A 124 -7.01 -2.43 18.81
C LEU A 124 -5.54 -2.15 19.10
N GLU A 125 -4.63 -2.83 18.40
CA GLU A 125 -3.20 -2.59 18.49
C GLU A 125 -2.84 -1.15 18.08
N ALA A 126 -3.45 -0.62 17.02
CA ALA A 126 -3.23 0.75 16.57
C ALA A 126 -3.75 1.79 17.58
N ILE A 127 -4.85 1.50 18.28
CA ILE A 127 -5.45 2.39 19.28
C ILE A 127 -4.70 2.34 20.62
N GLN A 128 -4.29 1.15 21.06
CA GLN A 128 -3.62 0.96 22.35
C GLN A 128 -2.09 1.01 22.27
N SER A 129 -1.51 1.41 21.14
CA SER A 129 -0.06 1.52 21.03
C SER A 129 0.48 2.43 22.14
N SER A 130 1.25 1.82 23.06
CA SER A 130 1.87 2.50 24.20
C SER A 130 3.22 3.11 23.85
N GLU A 131 3.57 3.12 22.56
CA GLU A 131 4.79 3.76 22.07
C GLU A 131 4.68 5.29 22.19
N GLU A 132 5.83 5.96 22.37
CA GLU A 132 5.90 7.43 22.41
C GLU A 132 5.48 8.08 21.09
N LYS A 133 5.47 7.32 19.99
CA LYS A 133 5.14 7.80 18.65
C LYS A 133 3.88 7.12 18.11
N SER A 134 3.01 7.91 17.48
CA SER A 134 1.82 7.41 16.78
C SER A 134 2.20 6.38 15.70
N PRO A 135 1.62 5.16 15.72
CA PRO A 135 1.86 4.19 14.66
C PRO A 135 1.19 4.62 13.35
N VAL A 136 1.64 4.02 12.26
CA VAL A 136 0.95 4.11 10.96
C VAL A 136 0.02 2.90 10.83
N LEU A 137 -1.27 3.14 10.64
CA LEU A 137 -2.28 2.10 10.39
C LEU A 137 -2.61 2.06 8.90
N LEU A 138 -2.27 0.95 8.25
CA LEU A 138 -2.67 0.66 6.88
C LEU A 138 -3.90 -0.25 6.87
N ILE A 139 -4.98 0.21 6.26
CA ILE A 139 -6.17 -0.57 5.94
C ILE A 139 -6.15 -0.81 4.42
N ASP A 140 -5.76 -2.01 4.03
CA ASP A 140 -5.42 -2.34 2.63
C ASP A 140 -6.58 -3.05 1.92
N GLU A 141 -6.85 -2.68 0.67
CA GLU A 141 -7.93 -3.25 -0.17
C GLU A 141 -9.33 -3.19 0.45
N LEU A 142 -9.70 -2.02 0.99
CA LEU A 142 -10.98 -1.80 1.67
C LEU A 142 -12.21 -2.18 0.82
N ASP A 143 -12.09 -2.06 -0.50
CA ASP A 143 -13.10 -2.46 -1.49
C ASP A 143 -13.42 -3.96 -1.52
N ARG A 144 -12.64 -4.79 -0.81
CA ARG A 144 -12.91 -6.22 -0.63
C ARG A 144 -13.65 -6.55 0.66
N ALA A 145 -13.82 -5.59 1.55
CA ALA A 145 -14.60 -5.78 2.78
C ALA A 145 -16.09 -5.55 2.53
N ASP A 146 -16.91 -6.14 3.40
CA ASP A 146 -18.36 -6.01 3.37
C ASP A 146 -18.83 -4.66 3.97
N GLU A 147 -20.06 -4.24 3.64
CA GLU A 147 -20.64 -2.95 4.12
C GLU A 147 -20.69 -2.85 5.64
N GLU A 148 -20.94 -3.96 6.30
CA GLU A 148 -21.00 -4.07 7.75
C GLU A 148 -19.66 -3.69 8.39
N PHE A 149 -18.56 -4.15 7.77
CA PHE A 149 -17.21 -3.82 8.21
C PHE A 149 -16.85 -2.36 7.93
N GLU A 150 -17.28 -1.81 6.80
CA GLU A 150 -17.09 -0.39 6.48
C GLU A 150 -17.81 0.52 7.49
N ALA A 151 -19.05 0.20 7.85
CA ALA A 151 -19.82 0.92 8.87
C ALA A 151 -19.13 0.85 10.25
N PHE A 152 -18.56 -0.32 10.57
CA PHE A 152 -17.79 -0.51 11.78
C PHE A 152 -16.50 0.33 11.81
N LEU A 153 -15.72 0.33 10.73
CA LEU A 153 -14.53 1.19 10.61
C LEU A 153 -14.86 2.67 10.74
N LEU A 154 -16.03 3.09 10.23
CA LEU A 154 -16.47 4.47 10.27
C LEU A 154 -16.62 4.99 11.71
N GLU A 155 -17.11 4.16 12.63
CA GLU A 155 -17.20 4.47 14.06
C GLU A 155 -15.80 4.69 14.66
N ILE A 156 -14.88 3.76 14.39
CA ILE A 156 -13.52 3.82 14.92
C ILE A 156 -12.75 5.03 14.39
N LEU A 157 -12.79 5.27 13.08
CA LEU A 157 -12.00 6.32 12.43
C LEU A 157 -12.47 7.73 12.80
N SER A 158 -13.66 7.88 13.38
CA SER A 158 -14.15 9.17 13.87
C SER A 158 -13.63 9.54 15.24
N ASP A 159 -13.76 8.63 16.21
CA ASP A 159 -13.45 8.93 17.61
C ASP A 159 -12.12 8.32 18.08
N PHE A 160 -11.51 7.44 17.26
CA PHE A 160 -10.33 6.65 17.59
C PHE A 160 -10.48 5.94 18.95
N GLN A 161 -11.65 5.34 19.15
CA GLN A 161 -12.01 4.59 20.34
C GLN A 161 -12.67 3.27 19.98
N ILE A 162 -12.53 2.28 20.86
CA ILE A 162 -13.18 0.97 20.75
C ILE A 162 -13.90 0.69 22.06
N SER A 163 -15.18 0.31 21.98
CA SER A 163 -15.93 -0.15 23.14
C SER A 163 -15.91 -1.67 23.23
N ILE A 164 -15.29 -2.19 24.28
CA ILE A 164 -15.25 -3.63 24.59
C ILE A 164 -16.26 -3.87 25.72
N PRO A 165 -17.30 -4.69 25.53
CA PRO A 165 -18.35 -4.89 26.54
C PRO A 165 -17.82 -5.24 27.94
N GLU A 166 -16.76 -6.05 28.01
CA GLU A 166 -16.21 -6.54 29.27
C GLU A 166 -15.17 -5.62 29.92
N ILE A 167 -14.53 -4.73 29.15
CA ILE A 167 -13.41 -3.86 29.61
C ILE A 167 -13.83 -2.38 29.64
N GLY A 168 -14.88 -2.01 28.91
CA GLY A 168 -15.30 -0.64 28.68
C GLY A 168 -14.68 -0.01 27.43
N THR A 169 -14.77 1.31 27.33
CA THR A 169 -14.30 2.05 26.16
C THR A 169 -12.83 2.42 26.28
N LEU A 170 -12.04 1.99 25.30
CA LEU A 170 -10.62 2.27 25.16
C LEU A 170 -10.44 3.39 24.13
N LYS A 171 -9.79 4.49 24.52
CA LYS A 171 -9.48 5.62 23.62
C LYS A 171 -8.01 5.63 23.26
N ALA A 172 -7.70 6.02 22.03
CA ALA A 172 -6.32 6.19 21.60
C ALA A 172 -5.65 7.34 22.36
N THR A 173 -4.51 7.06 22.97
CA THR A 173 -3.64 8.09 23.58
C THR A 173 -2.98 8.93 22.49
N HIS A 174 -2.47 8.26 21.46
CA HIS A 174 -1.88 8.87 20.27
C HIS A 174 -2.67 8.42 19.04
N ARG A 175 -3.24 9.37 18.30
CA ARG A 175 -4.00 9.04 17.08
C ARG A 175 -3.04 8.49 16.01
N PRO A 176 -3.29 7.30 15.46
CA PRO A 176 -2.47 6.75 14.40
C PRO A 176 -2.62 7.56 13.11
N MET A 177 -1.57 7.58 12.29
CA MET A 177 -1.69 8.04 10.91
C MET A 177 -2.34 6.92 10.10
N VAL A 178 -3.57 7.14 9.63
CA VAL A 178 -4.33 6.11 8.92
C VAL A 178 -4.20 6.30 7.41
N VAL A 179 -3.85 5.21 6.71
CA VAL A 179 -3.86 5.12 5.25
C VAL A 179 -4.81 4.00 4.85
N LEU A 180 -5.83 4.35 4.08
CA LEU A 180 -6.80 3.43 3.49
C LEU A 180 -6.46 3.29 2.00
N THR A 181 -6.47 2.07 1.47
CA THR A 181 -6.26 1.84 0.04
C THR A 181 -7.45 1.11 -0.57
N SER A 182 -7.69 1.35 -1.87
CA SER A 182 -8.68 0.61 -2.64
C SER A 182 -8.25 0.48 -4.10
N ASN A 183 -8.55 -0.67 -4.71
CA ASN A 183 -8.36 -0.93 -6.13
C ASN A 183 -9.64 -0.66 -6.95
N ARG A 184 -10.69 -0.12 -6.32
CA ARG A 184 -11.99 0.17 -6.91
C ARG A 184 -12.66 -1.06 -7.54
N THR A 185 -12.47 -2.26 -6.99
CA THR A 185 -13.25 -3.44 -7.41
C THR A 185 -14.73 -3.31 -7.07
N ARG A 186 -15.01 -2.53 -6.03
CA ARG A 186 -16.34 -2.11 -5.57
C ARG A 186 -16.25 -0.66 -5.08
N GLU A 187 -17.37 0.04 -5.10
CA GLU A 187 -17.46 1.38 -4.55
C GLU A 187 -17.52 1.34 -3.02
N VAL A 188 -16.57 2.03 -2.37
CA VAL A 188 -16.54 2.22 -0.91
C VAL A 188 -17.61 3.23 -0.50
N HIS A 189 -18.22 3.02 0.67
CA HIS A 189 -19.32 3.83 1.17
C HIS A 189 -18.94 5.31 1.29
N GLU A 190 -19.82 6.19 0.78
CA GLU A 190 -19.59 7.63 0.73
C GLU A 190 -19.28 8.27 2.10
N ALA A 191 -19.84 7.72 3.18
CA ALA A 191 -19.63 8.20 4.54
C ALA A 191 -18.16 8.08 4.98
N LEU A 192 -17.47 7.00 4.58
CA LEU A 192 -16.03 6.84 4.82
C LEU A 192 -15.23 7.82 3.99
N LYS A 193 -15.55 7.98 2.70
CA LYS A 193 -14.86 8.93 1.80
C LYS A 193 -14.91 10.36 2.35
N ARG A 194 -16.06 10.81 2.85
CA ARG A 194 -16.25 12.14 3.44
C ARG A 194 -15.42 12.38 4.72
N ARG A 195 -15.08 11.32 5.47
CA ARG A 195 -14.26 11.41 6.69
C ARG A 195 -12.75 11.42 6.39
N CYS A 196 -12.35 11.01 5.19
CA CYS A 196 -10.95 10.95 4.76
C CYS A 196 -10.53 12.15 3.90
N LEU A 197 -9.21 12.38 3.79
CA LEU A 197 -8.63 13.11 2.68
C LEU A 197 -8.42 12.15 1.52
N TYR A 198 -9.03 12.46 0.39
CA TYR A 198 -9.02 11.59 -0.79
C TYR A 198 -7.90 11.96 -1.76
N HIS A 199 -7.26 10.96 -2.34
CA HIS A 199 -6.35 11.14 -3.46
C HIS A 199 -6.41 9.95 -4.43
N TRP A 200 -6.42 10.25 -5.74
CA TRP A 200 -6.36 9.25 -6.81
C TRP A 200 -4.91 9.10 -7.29
N ILE A 201 -4.38 7.88 -7.27
CA ILE A 201 -3.06 7.56 -7.80
C ILE A 201 -3.24 6.87 -9.16
N ASP A 202 -2.82 7.57 -10.21
CA ASP A 202 -2.77 7.05 -11.57
C ASP A 202 -1.42 6.37 -11.88
N TYR A 203 -1.33 5.73 -13.04
CA TYR A 203 -0.04 5.31 -13.59
C TYR A 203 0.90 6.51 -13.74
N PRO A 204 2.20 6.35 -13.44
CA PRO A 204 3.16 7.43 -13.58
C PRO A 204 3.32 7.82 -15.05
N ASP A 205 3.60 9.09 -15.29
CA ASP A 205 4.14 9.54 -16.57
C ASP A 205 5.56 8.96 -16.81
N PRO A 206 6.06 8.97 -18.06
CA PRO A 206 7.37 8.40 -18.38
C PRO A 206 8.54 8.98 -17.58
N GLU A 207 8.48 10.27 -17.22
CA GLU A 207 9.55 10.93 -16.47
C GLU A 207 9.57 10.46 -15.02
N LYS A 208 8.40 10.41 -14.37
CA LYS A 208 8.20 9.86 -13.03
C LYS A 208 8.59 8.39 -12.98
N GLU A 209 8.20 7.60 -13.99
CA GLU A 209 8.53 6.17 -14.05
C GLU A 209 10.04 5.93 -14.20
N MET A 210 10.72 6.72 -15.03
CA MET A 210 12.18 6.69 -15.14
C MET A 210 12.86 6.97 -13.80
N ARG A 211 12.38 7.97 -13.05
CA ARG A 211 12.89 8.28 -11.71
C ARG A 211 12.66 7.15 -10.72
N ILE A 212 11.49 6.50 -10.78
CA ILE A 212 11.17 5.31 -9.97
C ILE A 212 12.16 4.18 -10.25
N LEU A 213 12.40 3.87 -11.53
CA LEU A 213 13.34 2.81 -11.93
C LEU A 213 14.76 3.08 -11.42
N ARG A 214 15.26 4.32 -11.57
CA ARG A 214 16.59 4.71 -11.06
C ARG A 214 16.71 4.57 -9.54
N ALA A 215 15.64 4.87 -8.80
CA ALA A 215 15.63 4.80 -7.35
C ALA A 215 15.55 3.35 -6.83
N ARG A 216 14.78 2.48 -7.51
CA ARG A 216 14.49 1.10 -7.06
C ARG A 216 15.44 0.05 -7.61
N VAL A 217 16.03 0.28 -8.78
CA VAL A 217 16.93 -0.67 -9.46
C VAL A 217 18.29 -0.01 -9.69
N PRO A 218 19.14 0.11 -8.65
CA PRO A 218 20.46 0.69 -8.80
C PRO A 218 21.30 -0.17 -9.75
N GLY A 219 21.87 0.47 -10.79
CA GLY A 219 22.72 -0.19 -11.78
C GLY A 219 22.05 -0.52 -13.12
N ILE A 220 20.76 -0.19 -13.31
CA ILE A 220 20.15 -0.25 -14.63
C ILE A 220 20.82 0.73 -15.61
N GLN A 221 21.09 0.28 -16.84
CA GLN A 221 21.55 1.16 -17.91
C GLN A 221 20.41 2.09 -18.37
N GLU A 222 20.72 3.38 -18.56
CA GLU A 222 19.71 4.38 -18.96
C GLU A 222 19.01 4.04 -20.27
N THR A 223 19.74 3.43 -21.21
CA THR A 223 19.19 2.94 -22.48
C THR A 223 18.10 1.90 -22.28
N LEU A 224 18.36 0.90 -21.42
CA LEU A 224 17.40 -0.15 -21.09
C LEU A 224 16.19 0.42 -20.35
N ALA A 225 16.41 1.30 -19.36
CA ALA A 225 15.33 1.94 -18.62
C ALA A 225 14.41 2.74 -19.57
N ALA A 226 14.99 3.49 -20.51
CA ALA A 226 14.22 4.27 -21.47
C ALA A 226 13.40 3.40 -22.43
N GLN A 227 13.97 2.28 -22.88
CA GLN A 227 13.25 1.31 -23.71
C GLN A 227 12.08 0.70 -22.94
N VAL A 228 12.30 0.29 -21.69
CA VAL A 228 11.25 -0.29 -20.83
C VAL A 228 10.12 0.71 -20.58
N VAL A 229 10.42 1.94 -20.16
CA VAL A 229 9.40 2.96 -19.90
C VAL A 229 8.55 3.22 -21.15
N ARG A 230 9.18 3.40 -22.31
CA ARG A 230 8.46 3.60 -23.58
C ARG A 230 7.57 2.41 -23.92
N PHE A 231 8.08 1.20 -23.69
CA PHE A 231 7.34 -0.03 -23.93
C PHE A 231 6.09 -0.12 -23.05
N ILE A 232 6.23 0.16 -21.75
CA ILE A 232 5.13 0.16 -20.78
C ILE A 232 4.11 1.25 -21.09
N GLU A 233 4.55 2.47 -21.42
CA GLU A 233 3.68 3.56 -21.83
C GLU A 233 2.81 3.16 -23.02
N ARG A 234 3.42 2.53 -24.05
CA ARG A 234 2.68 2.01 -25.20
C ARG A 234 1.65 0.97 -24.79
N LEU A 235 1.99 0.04 -23.90
CA LEU A 235 1.07 -0.99 -23.42
C LEU A 235 -0.07 -0.41 -22.59
N ARG A 236 0.16 0.65 -21.80
CA ARG A 236 -0.90 1.32 -21.03
C ARG A 236 -1.89 2.07 -21.91
N GLY A 237 -1.49 2.48 -23.12
CA GLY A 237 -2.37 3.06 -24.13
C GLY A 237 -3.29 2.04 -24.81
N GLU A 238 -3.13 0.76 -24.53
CA GLU A 238 -3.92 -0.33 -25.12
C GLU A 238 -5.01 -0.82 -24.18
N ASP A 239 -6.01 -1.44 -24.79
CA ASP A 239 -7.20 -1.95 -24.10
C ASP A 239 -6.96 -3.39 -23.61
N PHE A 240 -6.03 -3.55 -22.66
CA PHE A 240 -5.81 -4.82 -21.98
C PHE A 240 -6.78 -4.99 -20.80
N PHE A 241 -7.08 -6.24 -20.45
CA PHE A 241 -7.88 -6.55 -19.26
C PHE A 241 -7.21 -6.00 -17.99
N LYS A 242 -5.88 -6.13 -17.92
CA LYS A 242 -5.09 -5.50 -16.87
C LYS A 242 -3.85 -4.84 -17.46
N ARG A 243 -3.80 -3.52 -17.36
CA ARG A 243 -2.62 -2.74 -17.76
C ARG A 243 -1.48 -2.96 -16.75
N PRO A 244 -0.22 -2.98 -17.21
CA PRO A 244 0.93 -3.18 -16.32
C PRO A 244 1.15 -1.97 -15.41
N GLY A 245 1.21 -2.22 -14.10
CA GLY A 245 1.53 -1.22 -13.09
C GLY A 245 3.03 -1.00 -12.90
N ILE A 246 3.38 -0.23 -11.88
CA ILE A 246 4.77 -0.01 -11.49
C ILE A 246 5.37 -1.32 -10.98
N SER A 247 4.60 -2.13 -10.24
CA SER A 247 5.03 -3.44 -9.76
C SER A 247 5.48 -4.36 -10.90
N GLU A 248 4.66 -4.53 -11.93
CA GLU A 248 5.03 -5.35 -13.10
C GLU A 248 6.24 -4.76 -13.85
N THR A 249 6.38 -3.43 -13.90
CA THR A 249 7.51 -2.75 -14.54
C THR A 249 8.82 -3.01 -13.79
N LEU A 250 8.81 -2.92 -12.46
CA LEU A 250 9.96 -3.24 -11.61
C LEU A 250 10.34 -4.71 -11.70
N ASP A 251 9.37 -5.62 -11.65
CA ASP A 251 9.59 -7.06 -11.79
C ASP A 251 10.23 -7.40 -13.14
N TRP A 252 9.78 -6.75 -14.22
CA TRP A 252 10.33 -6.96 -15.55
C TRP A 252 11.76 -6.44 -15.67
N VAL A 253 12.03 -5.24 -15.17
CA VAL A 253 13.38 -4.69 -15.13
C VAL A 253 14.33 -5.58 -14.33
N GLU A 254 13.93 -6.03 -13.15
CA GLU A 254 14.76 -6.91 -12.32
C GLU A 254 15.05 -8.24 -13.04
N ALA A 255 14.06 -8.79 -13.75
CA ALA A 255 14.26 -9.98 -14.59
C ALA A 255 15.27 -9.73 -15.71
N LEU A 256 15.19 -8.59 -16.41
CA LEU A 256 16.13 -8.23 -17.47
C LEU A 256 17.56 -8.07 -16.96
N VAL A 257 17.72 -7.43 -15.80
CA VAL A 257 19.03 -7.29 -15.13
C VAL A 257 19.59 -8.65 -14.73
N LYS A 258 18.77 -9.54 -14.14
CA LYS A 258 19.19 -10.91 -13.78
C LYS A 258 19.56 -11.77 -15.00
N LEU A 259 18.95 -11.52 -16.15
CA LEU A 259 19.28 -12.15 -17.42
C LEU A 259 20.51 -11.51 -18.12
N ASN A 260 21.17 -10.54 -17.48
CA ASN A 260 22.29 -9.76 -18.03
C ASN A 260 21.96 -9.13 -19.38
N ARG A 261 20.73 -8.63 -19.53
CA ARG A 261 20.28 -7.92 -20.73
C ARG A 261 20.53 -6.42 -20.55
N TYR A 262 21.08 -5.80 -21.59
CA TYR A 262 21.47 -4.39 -21.61
C TYR A 262 20.61 -3.55 -22.58
N HIS A 263 19.82 -4.22 -23.41
CA HIS A 263 18.86 -3.64 -24.34
C HIS A 263 17.71 -4.63 -24.53
N LEU A 264 16.56 -4.12 -24.95
CA LEU A 264 15.46 -4.96 -25.40
C LEU A 264 15.73 -5.46 -26.82
N ASP A 265 15.58 -6.77 -27.02
CA ASP A 265 15.53 -7.42 -28.33
C ASP A 265 14.23 -8.25 -28.44
N PRO A 266 13.80 -8.63 -29.66
CA PRO A 266 12.56 -9.37 -29.81
C PRO A 266 12.48 -10.68 -29.00
N PRO A 267 13.52 -11.55 -28.97
CA PRO A 267 13.44 -12.80 -28.22
C PRO A 267 13.38 -12.56 -26.71
N THR A 268 14.06 -11.55 -26.17
CA THR A 268 14.00 -11.23 -24.74
C THR A 268 12.59 -10.79 -24.35
N VAL A 269 11.95 -9.93 -25.14
CA VAL A 269 10.57 -9.49 -24.86
C VAL A 269 9.61 -10.68 -24.85
N GLU A 270 9.69 -11.56 -25.85
CA GLU A 270 8.81 -12.74 -25.92
C GLU A 270 9.00 -13.72 -24.77
N GLN A 271 10.24 -13.91 -24.32
CA GLN A 271 10.58 -14.79 -23.21
C GLN A 271 10.20 -14.21 -21.85
N THR A 272 10.14 -12.88 -21.73
CA THR A 272 9.90 -12.17 -20.46
C THR A 272 8.52 -11.52 -20.38
N LEU A 273 7.67 -11.66 -21.40
CA LEU A 273 6.34 -11.06 -21.45
C LEU A 273 5.44 -11.46 -20.26
N GLY A 274 5.65 -12.65 -19.68
CA GLY A 274 4.96 -13.11 -18.48
C GLY A 274 5.24 -12.27 -17.22
N CYS A 275 6.28 -11.44 -17.21
CA CYS A 275 6.52 -10.44 -16.17
C CYS A 275 5.46 -9.33 -16.23
N LEU A 276 5.07 -8.91 -17.44
CA LEU A 276 4.18 -7.77 -17.68
C LEU A 276 2.70 -8.14 -17.77
N LEU A 277 2.39 -9.14 -18.60
CA LEU A 277 1.01 -9.53 -18.89
C LEU A 277 0.70 -10.86 -18.21
N LYS A 278 -0.36 -10.86 -17.40
CA LYS A 278 -0.77 -12.03 -16.60
C LYS A 278 -1.96 -12.79 -17.19
N TYR A 279 -2.65 -12.21 -18.18
CA TYR A 279 -3.80 -12.82 -18.84
C TYR A 279 -3.40 -13.40 -20.19
N ARG A 280 -3.91 -14.60 -20.50
CA ARG A 280 -3.61 -15.30 -21.76
C ARG A 280 -4.14 -14.51 -22.95
N GLU A 281 -5.30 -13.90 -22.79
CA GLU A 281 -5.99 -13.06 -23.76
C GLU A 281 -5.14 -11.82 -24.07
N ASP A 282 -4.60 -11.14 -23.04
CA ASP A 282 -3.72 -9.99 -23.22
C ASP A 282 -2.42 -10.38 -23.94
N ILE A 283 -1.82 -11.53 -23.59
CA ILE A 283 -0.62 -12.05 -24.27
C ILE A 283 -0.92 -12.35 -25.75
N GLN A 284 -2.08 -12.95 -26.06
CA GLN A 284 -2.48 -13.23 -27.43
C GLN A 284 -2.75 -11.94 -28.21
N ARG A 285 -3.46 -10.98 -27.60
CA ARG A 285 -3.73 -9.66 -28.19
C ARG A 285 -2.44 -8.90 -28.47
N PHE A 286 -1.48 -8.92 -27.54
CA PHE A 286 -0.16 -8.36 -27.74
C PHE A 286 0.56 -9.02 -28.93
N ARG A 287 0.61 -10.36 -28.97
CA ARG A 287 1.32 -11.11 -30.02
C ARG A 287 0.73 -10.92 -31.41
N LEU A 288 -0.60 -10.89 -31.52
CA LEU A 288 -1.32 -10.81 -32.79
C LEU A 288 -1.54 -9.37 -33.28
N GLY A 289 -1.46 -8.39 -32.39
CA GLY A 289 -1.61 -6.97 -32.69
C GLY A 289 -0.26 -6.25 -32.70
N ILE A 290 0.10 -5.69 -31.55
CA ILE A 290 1.25 -4.79 -31.34
C ILE A 290 2.57 -5.43 -31.79
N TRP A 291 2.74 -6.70 -31.48
CA TRP A 291 3.98 -7.42 -31.76
C TRP A 291 4.00 -8.08 -33.14
N ALA A 292 2.90 -8.03 -33.91
CA ALA A 292 2.86 -8.58 -35.25
C ALA A 292 3.44 -7.63 -36.31
N ASP A 293 3.48 -6.32 -36.04
CA ASP A 293 4.04 -5.31 -36.93
C ASP A 293 5.55 -5.11 -36.67
N PRO A 294 6.44 -5.45 -37.63
CA PRO A 294 7.89 -5.23 -37.50
C PRO A 294 8.27 -3.76 -37.33
N LEU A 295 7.49 -2.82 -37.87
CA LEU A 295 7.73 -1.39 -37.68
C LEU A 295 7.45 -0.96 -36.24
N GLU A 296 6.40 -1.52 -35.63
CA GLU A 296 6.06 -1.26 -34.24
C GLU A 296 7.09 -1.89 -33.29
N GLN A 297 7.55 -3.11 -33.58
CA GLN A 297 8.69 -3.72 -32.87
C GLN A 297 9.92 -2.83 -32.94
N ALA A 298 10.31 -2.38 -34.14
CA ALA A 298 11.48 -1.51 -34.30
C ALA A 298 11.31 -0.20 -33.52
N ARG A 299 10.11 0.40 -33.49
CA ARG A 299 9.83 1.64 -32.75
C ARG A 299 9.95 1.44 -31.23
N LEU A 300 9.46 0.32 -30.70
CA LEU A 300 9.52 0.03 -29.27
C LEU A 300 10.91 -0.35 -28.78
N LEU A 301 11.72 -0.94 -29.66
CA LEU A 301 13.07 -1.38 -29.38
C LEU A 301 14.13 -0.31 -29.70
N GLN A 302 13.76 0.81 -30.33
CA GLN A 302 14.71 1.87 -30.66
C GLN A 302 15.27 2.54 -29.38
N PRO A 303 16.61 2.64 -29.24
CA PRO A 303 17.20 3.52 -28.24
C PRO A 303 16.77 4.96 -28.56
N ASN A 304 16.46 5.76 -27.53
CA ASN A 304 16.17 7.18 -27.72
C ASN A 304 17.33 7.82 -28.51
N LEU A 305 17.06 8.23 -29.75
CA LEU A 305 17.87 9.26 -30.40
C LEU A 305 17.66 10.52 -29.57
N THR A 306 18.66 10.88 -28.78
CA THR A 306 18.73 12.22 -28.21
C THR A 306 18.60 13.21 -29.37
N SER A 307 17.54 14.01 -29.33
CA SER A 307 17.41 15.26 -30.06
C SER A 307 18.60 16.15 -29.67
N GLY A 308 19.68 16.08 -30.45
CA GLY A 308 20.92 16.76 -30.11
C GLY A 308 22.09 16.52 -31.05
N GLN A 309 21.87 16.25 -32.34
CA GLN A 309 22.88 16.45 -33.41
C GLN A 309 22.15 16.73 -34.74
N ALA A 310 21.58 17.93 -34.85
CA ALA A 310 21.17 18.51 -36.12
C ALA A 310 21.57 19.98 -36.12
N GLU A 311 22.88 20.23 -36.13
CA GLU A 311 23.50 21.45 -36.64
C GLU A 311 24.98 21.15 -36.88
N GLY A 312 25.31 20.96 -38.16
CA GLY A 312 26.64 20.69 -38.71
C GLY A 312 26.55 20.79 -40.22
#